data_AF-A0AAP3M804-F1
#
_entry.id   AF-A0AAP3M804-F1
#
_cell.length_a   1.000
_cell.length_b   1.000
_cell.length_c   1.000
_cell.angle_alpha   90.00
_cell.angle_beta   90.00
_cell.angle_gamma   90.00
#
_symmetry.space_group_name_H-M   'P 1'
#
loop_
_entity.id
_entity.type
_entity.pdbx_description
1 polymer ?
#
loop_
_entity_poly.entity_id
_entity_poly.type
_entity_poly.pdbx_seq_one_letter_code
_entity_poly.pdbx_strand_id
1 'polypeptide(L)'
;MVSEGSPQRAGLSDLALELAEKSAAFQSSLPESIAAALPDLVRSMNCYYSNLIEGHNTHPIDIERALEDDYSADPEKRDLQLEAKAHITVQKWIDDGGLEVSPTAPASIIEMHCRFCELLPENLLWVAYLQTGARAQVVPAELRERYVEVGQHIAVSPGAAPRFLDRIHAAAA
;
A
#
# COMPACT_ATOMS: atom_id res chain seq x y z
N MET A 1 -10.57 5.21 -15.75
CA MET A 1 -10.09 5.38 -17.14
C MET A 1 -10.57 6.70 -17.71
N VAL A 2 -9.69 7.39 -18.44
CA VAL A 2 -10.02 8.66 -19.12
C VAL A 2 -10.84 8.36 -20.37
N SER A 3 -12.04 8.94 -20.47
CA SER A 3 -12.95 8.69 -21.59
C SER A 3 -12.33 9.10 -22.94
N GLU A 4 -12.75 8.46 -24.03
CA GLU A 4 -12.25 8.78 -25.38
C GLU A 4 -12.45 10.24 -25.78
N GLY A 5 -13.53 10.86 -25.33
CA GLY A 5 -13.84 12.27 -25.59
C GLY A 5 -13.18 13.27 -24.64
N SER A 6 -12.35 12.83 -23.69
CA SER A 6 -11.71 13.75 -22.74
C SER A 6 -10.62 14.57 -23.44
N PRO A 7 -10.65 15.91 -23.35
CA PRO A 7 -9.61 16.76 -23.95
C PRO A 7 -8.23 16.55 -23.32
N GLN A 8 -8.16 15.97 -22.12
CA GLN A 8 -6.90 15.64 -21.44
C GLN A 8 -6.26 14.34 -21.94
N ARG A 9 -6.98 13.52 -22.71
CA ARG A 9 -6.51 12.18 -23.10
C ARG A 9 -5.21 12.23 -23.89
N ALA A 10 -5.07 13.14 -24.85
CA ALA A 10 -3.86 13.27 -25.66
C ALA A 10 -2.63 13.57 -24.79
N GLY A 11 -2.70 14.59 -23.94
CA GLY A 11 -1.59 14.95 -23.05
C GLY A 11 -1.23 13.85 -22.04
N LEU A 12 -2.22 13.11 -21.53
CA LEU A 12 -1.96 11.96 -20.65
C LEU A 12 -1.31 10.78 -21.40
N SER A 13 -1.70 10.52 -22.64
CA SER A 13 -1.06 9.52 -23.48
C SER A 13 0.40 9.88 -23.78
N ASP A 14 0.68 11.16 -24.06
CA ASP A 14 2.05 11.64 -24.29
C ASP A 14 2.92 11.47 -23.04
N LEU A 15 2.39 11.82 -21.85
CA LEU A 15 3.09 11.61 -20.58
C LEU A 15 3.32 10.11 -20.29
N ALA A 16 2.36 9.25 -20.64
CA ALA A 16 2.51 7.80 -20.46
C ALA A 16 3.62 7.24 -21.39
N LEU A 17 3.70 7.73 -22.63
CA LEU A 17 4.77 7.36 -23.55
C LEU A 17 6.12 7.85 -23.05
N GLU A 18 6.22 9.11 -22.63
CA GLU A 18 7.46 9.68 -22.07
C GLU A 18 7.94 8.88 -20.85
N LEU A 19 7.02 8.48 -19.97
CA LEU A 19 7.34 7.65 -18.81
C LEU A 19 7.89 6.28 -19.25
N ALA A 20 7.28 5.64 -20.24
CA ALA A 20 7.73 4.34 -20.76
C ALA A 20 9.13 4.45 -21.38
N GLU A 21 9.37 5.49 -22.19
CA GLU A 21 10.67 5.75 -22.82
C GLU A 21 11.76 5.98 -21.77
N LYS A 22 11.52 6.84 -20.77
CA LYS A 22 12.47 7.10 -19.69
C LYS A 22 12.74 5.87 -18.84
N SER A 23 11.71 5.06 -18.58
CA SER A 23 11.85 3.82 -17.80
C SER A 23 12.72 2.79 -18.53
N ALA A 24 12.49 2.59 -19.84
CA ALA A 24 13.29 1.70 -20.66
C ALA A 24 14.74 2.19 -20.78
N ALA A 25 14.95 3.48 -21.01
CA ALA A 25 16.28 4.08 -21.06
C ALA A 25 17.02 3.89 -19.72
N PHE A 26 16.35 4.14 -18.59
CA PHE A 26 16.91 3.94 -17.26
C PHE A 26 17.32 2.47 -17.04
N GLN A 27 16.41 1.53 -17.30
CA GLN A 27 16.71 0.09 -17.19
C GLN A 27 17.93 -0.31 -18.03
N SER A 28 18.01 0.16 -19.28
CA SER A 28 19.12 -0.17 -20.19
C SER A 28 20.46 0.43 -19.76
N SER A 29 20.45 1.49 -18.95
CA SER A 29 21.65 2.20 -18.50
C SER A 29 22.30 1.59 -17.25
N LEU A 30 21.59 0.70 -16.55
CA LEU A 30 22.05 0.16 -15.27
C LEU A 30 22.84 -1.14 -15.45
N PRO A 31 24.01 -1.28 -14.79
CA PRO A 31 24.64 -2.58 -14.62
C PRO A 31 23.74 -3.53 -13.82
N GLU A 32 23.79 -4.83 -14.13
CA GLU A 32 22.95 -5.88 -13.51
C GLU A 32 23.04 -5.86 -11.97
N SER A 33 24.25 -5.70 -11.41
CA SER A 33 24.44 -5.66 -9.95
C SER A 33 23.73 -4.49 -9.27
N ILE A 34 23.60 -3.35 -9.97
CA ILE A 34 22.88 -2.18 -9.46
C ILE A 34 21.38 -2.38 -9.64
N ALA A 35 20.96 -2.89 -10.80
CA ALA A 35 19.56 -3.19 -11.07
C ALA A 35 18.98 -4.19 -10.06
N ALA A 36 19.77 -5.18 -9.62
CA ALA A 36 19.35 -6.16 -8.63
C ALA A 36 19.24 -5.59 -7.20
N ALA A 37 20.07 -4.61 -6.83
CA ALA A 37 20.08 -4.02 -5.48
C ALA A 37 19.09 -2.85 -5.31
N LEU A 38 18.75 -2.17 -6.41
CA LEU A 38 17.90 -0.98 -6.37
C LEU A 38 16.48 -1.23 -5.81
N PRO A 39 15.79 -2.35 -6.12
CA PRO A 39 14.47 -2.64 -5.56
C PRO A 39 14.45 -2.65 -4.03
N ASP A 40 15.47 -3.21 -3.38
CA ASP A 40 15.53 -3.26 -1.91
C ASP A 40 15.59 -1.85 -1.31
N LEU A 41 16.43 -0.98 -1.86
CA LEU A 41 16.53 0.41 -1.43
C LEU A 41 15.21 1.17 -1.66
N VAL A 42 14.60 0.99 -2.84
CA VAL A 42 13.35 1.66 -3.19
C VAL A 42 12.20 1.19 -2.30
N ARG A 43 12.15 -0.08 -1.88
CA ARG A 43 11.15 -0.57 -0.91
C ARG A 43 11.28 0.13 0.44
N SER A 44 12.50 0.24 0.99
CA SER A 44 12.74 0.98 2.23
C SER A 44 12.33 2.45 2.11
N MET A 45 12.67 3.11 1.00
CA MET A 45 12.29 4.50 0.75
C MET A 45 10.78 4.70 0.58
N ASN A 46 10.12 3.81 -0.17
CA ASN A 46 8.67 3.87 -0.36
C ASN A 46 7.95 3.63 0.97
N CYS A 47 8.40 2.65 1.76
CA CYS A 47 7.87 2.43 3.11
C CYS A 47 7.98 3.67 3.99
N TYR A 48 9.14 4.35 3.99
CA TYR A 48 9.34 5.59 4.74
C TYR A 48 8.30 6.66 4.36
N TYR A 49 8.13 6.93 3.06
CA TYR A 49 7.20 7.96 2.62
C TYR A 49 5.73 7.57 2.78
N SER A 50 5.37 6.30 2.55
CA SER A 50 4.03 5.79 2.82
C SER A 50 3.65 5.98 4.29
N ASN A 51 4.50 5.53 5.21
CA ASN A 51 4.26 5.66 6.65
C ASN A 51 4.18 7.13 7.06
N LEU A 52 5.04 7.99 6.50
CA LEU A 52 5.03 9.42 6.79
C LEU A 52 3.71 10.10 6.39
N ILE A 53 3.10 9.70 5.27
CA ILE A 53 1.80 10.22 4.82
C ILE A 53 0.68 9.82 5.79
N GLU A 54 0.75 8.60 6.35
CA GLU A 54 -0.18 8.10 7.36
C GLU A 54 0.08 8.68 8.76
N GLY A 55 1.08 9.55 8.92
CA GLY A 55 1.46 10.16 10.20
C GLY A 55 2.37 9.28 11.07
N HIS A 56 2.81 8.13 10.56
CA HIS A 56 3.71 7.21 11.22
C HIS A 56 5.17 7.57 10.91
N ASN A 57 5.81 8.32 11.81
CA ASN A 57 7.18 8.76 11.63
C ASN A 57 8.19 7.67 12.06
N THR A 58 8.42 6.70 11.18
CA THR A 58 9.49 5.70 11.33
C THR A 58 10.74 6.19 10.62
N HIS A 59 11.81 6.55 11.34
CA HIS A 59 13.02 7.05 10.68
C HIS A 59 13.66 5.96 9.80
N PRO A 60 14.29 6.27 8.65
CA PRO A 60 14.86 5.25 7.77
C PRO A 60 15.82 4.28 8.48
N ILE A 61 16.62 4.78 9.43
CA ILE A 61 17.49 3.93 10.25
C ILE A 61 16.73 2.90 11.09
N ASP A 62 15.53 3.24 11.57
CA ASP A 62 14.71 2.34 12.37
C ASP A 62 14.00 1.30 11.49
N ILE A 63 13.72 1.63 10.21
CA ILE A 63 13.27 0.67 9.19
C ILE A 63 14.35 -0.37 8.95
N GLU A 64 15.59 0.06 8.68
CA GLU A 64 16.72 -0.86 8.46
C GLU A 64 16.96 -1.76 9.69
N ARG A 65 16.90 -1.21 10.91
CA ARG A 65 16.97 -2.01 12.14
C ARG A 65 15.83 -3.02 12.23
N ALA A 66 14.61 -2.64 11.87
CA ALA A 66 13.46 -3.54 11.87
C ALA A 66 13.62 -4.71 10.88
N LEU A 67 14.24 -4.46 9.71
CA LEU A 67 14.54 -5.50 8.72
C LEU A 67 15.54 -6.53 9.27
N GLU A 68 16.46 -6.11 10.14
CA GLU A 68 17.44 -6.96 10.84
C GLU A 68 16.93 -7.53 12.17
N ASP A 69 15.62 -7.45 12.44
CA ASP A 69 15.01 -7.89 13.71
C ASP A 69 15.54 -7.17 14.97
N ASP A 70 16.13 -5.99 14.80
CA ASP A 70 16.59 -5.11 15.88
C ASP A 70 15.52 -4.06 16.23
N TYR A 71 14.73 -4.39 17.25
CA TYR A 71 13.60 -3.59 17.67
C TYR A 71 13.91 -2.65 18.85
N SER A 72 13.27 -1.49 18.85
CA SER A 72 13.25 -0.57 19.98
C SER A 72 12.63 -1.21 21.23
N ALA A 73 13.15 -0.88 22.41
CA ALA A 73 12.52 -1.22 23.68
C ALA A 73 11.26 -0.38 23.98
N ASP A 74 11.11 0.75 23.29
CA ASP A 74 9.93 1.61 23.32
C ASP A 74 8.79 0.95 22.52
N PRO A 75 7.66 0.56 23.14
CA PRO A 75 6.57 -0.14 22.48
C PRO A 75 6.00 0.61 21.27
N GLU A 76 5.81 1.94 21.37
CA GLU A 76 5.21 2.71 20.28
C GLU A 76 6.13 2.71 19.06
N LYS A 77 7.44 2.90 19.27
CA LYS A 77 8.44 2.83 18.20
C LYS A 77 8.57 1.43 17.61
N ARG A 78 8.54 0.40 18.46
CA ARG A 78 8.59 -1.00 18.01
C ARG A 78 7.39 -1.31 17.13
N ASP A 79 6.20 -0.86 17.48
CA ASP A 79 5.00 -1.18 16.72
C ASP A 79 5.04 -0.53 15.32
N LEU A 80 5.57 0.69 15.21
CA LEU A 80 5.88 1.33 13.92
C LEU A 80 6.99 0.61 13.13
N GLN A 81 8.00 0.06 13.80
CA GLN A 81 9.02 -0.77 13.17
C GLN A 81 8.43 -2.08 12.60
N LEU A 82 7.50 -2.71 13.33
CA LEU A 82 6.80 -3.90 12.88
C LEU A 82 5.90 -3.60 11.67
N GLU A 83 5.19 -2.47 11.68
CA GLU A 83 4.42 -2.00 10.52
C GLU A 83 5.30 -1.76 9.29
N ALA A 84 6.46 -1.10 9.46
CA ALA A 84 7.41 -0.89 8.37
C ALA A 84 7.91 -2.22 7.78
N LYS A 85 8.24 -3.19 8.64
CA LYS A 85 8.63 -4.54 8.21
C LYS A 85 7.49 -5.24 7.48
N ALA A 86 6.24 -5.12 7.95
CA ALA A 86 5.06 -5.68 7.32
C ALA A 86 4.87 -5.11 5.90
N HIS A 87 4.98 -3.79 5.74
CA HIS A 87 4.88 -3.12 4.45
C HIS A 87 5.93 -3.65 3.45
N ILE A 88 7.21 -3.71 3.85
CA ILE A 88 8.29 -4.19 2.97
C ILE A 88 8.10 -5.68 2.63
N THR A 89 7.65 -6.49 3.60
CA THR A 89 7.39 -7.93 3.41
C THR A 89 6.31 -8.16 2.36
N VAL A 90 5.17 -7.46 2.46
CA VAL A 90 4.07 -7.58 1.50
C VAL A 90 4.48 -7.04 0.13
N GLN A 91 5.17 -5.90 0.07
CA GLN A 91 5.65 -5.35 -1.21
C GLN A 91 6.61 -6.32 -1.92
N LYS A 92 7.56 -6.92 -1.18
CA LYS A 92 8.47 -7.92 -1.75
C LYS A 92 7.71 -9.13 -2.28
N TRP A 93 6.72 -9.64 -1.53
CA TRP A 93 5.87 -10.74 -2.00
C TRP A 93 5.13 -10.39 -3.30
N ILE A 94 4.65 -9.15 -3.45
CA ILE A 94 4.04 -8.70 -4.72
C ILE A 94 5.08 -8.69 -5.85
N ASP A 95 6.25 -8.11 -5.62
CA ASP A 95 7.32 -7.98 -6.61
C ASP A 95 7.85 -9.35 -7.07
N ASP A 96 7.87 -10.33 -6.17
CA ASP A 96 8.28 -11.72 -6.43
C ASP A 96 7.19 -12.54 -7.14
N GLY A 97 6.10 -11.90 -7.60
CA GLY A 97 5.02 -12.52 -8.37
C GLY A 97 3.92 -13.15 -7.52
N GLY A 98 3.76 -12.73 -6.27
CA GLY A 98 2.78 -13.28 -5.33
C GLY A 98 1.32 -13.04 -5.72
N LEU A 99 1.03 -12.08 -6.59
CA LEU A 99 -0.32 -11.82 -7.09
C LEU A 99 -0.64 -12.72 -8.30
N GLU A 100 -1.55 -13.67 -8.11
CA GLU A 100 -1.98 -14.62 -9.16
C GLU A 100 -2.95 -13.98 -10.18
N VAL A 101 -3.71 -12.98 -9.75
CA VAL A 101 -4.68 -12.27 -10.58
C VAL A 101 -4.43 -10.76 -10.52
N SER A 102 -5.11 -10.01 -11.39
CA SER A 102 -4.94 -8.55 -11.51
C SER A 102 -4.90 -7.84 -10.15
N PRO A 103 -3.99 -6.87 -9.92
CA PRO A 103 -3.91 -6.13 -8.66
C PRO A 103 -5.19 -5.41 -8.26
N THR A 104 -6.07 -5.12 -9.23
CA THR A 104 -7.36 -4.46 -8.97
C THR A 104 -8.49 -5.44 -8.67
N ALA A 105 -8.26 -6.75 -8.80
CA ALA A 105 -9.26 -7.76 -8.48
C ALA A 105 -9.57 -7.74 -6.97
N PRO A 106 -10.84 -7.90 -6.55
CA PRO A 106 -11.19 -7.94 -5.14
C PRO A 106 -10.39 -8.99 -4.35
N ALA A 107 -10.14 -10.16 -4.95
CA ALA A 107 -9.34 -11.22 -4.34
C ALA A 107 -7.90 -10.77 -4.04
N SER A 108 -7.24 -10.10 -4.99
CA SER A 108 -5.88 -9.55 -4.80
C SER A 108 -5.85 -8.49 -3.70
N ILE A 109 -6.84 -7.59 -3.68
CA ILE A 109 -6.94 -6.53 -2.67
C ILE A 109 -7.14 -7.13 -1.27
N ILE A 110 -8.02 -8.12 -1.15
CA ILE A 110 -8.29 -8.83 0.11
C ILE A 110 -7.05 -9.60 0.58
N GLU A 111 -6.31 -10.25 -0.32
CA GLU A 111 -5.09 -10.97 0.01
C GLU A 111 -3.97 -10.02 0.48
N MET A 112 -3.76 -8.90 -0.23
CA MET A 112 -2.82 -7.85 0.19
C MET A 112 -3.16 -7.33 1.59
N HIS A 113 -4.44 -7.06 1.84
CA HIS A 113 -4.94 -6.64 3.14
C HIS A 113 -4.72 -7.71 4.22
N CYS A 114 -5.02 -8.98 3.92
CA CYS A 114 -4.82 -10.11 4.82
C CYS A 114 -3.36 -10.19 5.28
N ARG A 115 -2.44 -10.32 4.32
CA ARG A 115 -1.00 -10.47 4.59
C ARG A 115 -0.43 -9.28 5.36
N PHE A 116 -0.86 -8.07 5.04
CA PHE A 116 -0.41 -6.88 5.74
C PHE A 116 -0.90 -6.91 7.19
N CYS A 117 -2.21 -7.08 7.42
CA CYS A 117 -2.80 -7.04 8.75
C CYS A 117 -2.37 -8.21 9.65
N GLU A 118 -2.09 -9.40 9.10
CA GLU A 118 -1.56 -10.53 9.88
C GLU A 118 -0.16 -10.27 10.45
N LEU A 119 0.61 -9.39 9.82
CA LEU A 119 1.96 -9.00 10.26
C LEU A 119 1.95 -7.82 11.23
N LEU A 120 0.81 -7.13 11.39
CA LEU A 120 0.71 -5.97 12.27
C LEU A 120 0.60 -6.39 13.75
N PRO A 121 1.19 -5.59 14.66
CA PRO A 121 0.94 -5.75 16.08
C PRO A 121 -0.52 -5.42 16.41
N GLU A 122 -1.05 -6.06 17.45
CA GLU A 122 -2.48 -5.99 17.80
C GLU A 122 -2.98 -4.56 17.98
N ASN A 123 -2.17 -3.66 18.54
CA ASN A 123 -2.53 -2.27 18.77
C ASN A 123 -2.81 -1.48 17.49
N LEU A 124 -2.18 -1.86 16.37
CA LEU A 124 -2.42 -1.22 15.07
C LEU A 124 -3.64 -1.80 14.33
N LEU A 125 -4.24 -2.88 14.84
CA LEU A 125 -5.48 -3.45 14.32
C LEU A 125 -6.75 -2.86 14.96
N TRP A 126 -6.63 -1.72 15.65
CA TRP A 126 -7.77 -1.03 16.27
C TRP A 126 -7.87 0.42 15.81
N VAL A 127 -9.03 0.78 15.25
CA VAL A 127 -9.33 2.15 14.83
C VAL A 127 -10.34 2.78 15.78
N ALA A 128 -10.07 4.01 16.24
CA ALA A 128 -10.96 4.76 17.11
C ALA A 128 -11.84 5.74 16.33
N TYR A 129 -13.14 5.75 16.63
CA TYR A 129 -14.07 6.76 16.11
C TYR A 129 -13.91 8.05 16.91
N LEU A 130 -13.40 9.11 16.27
CA LEU A 130 -13.14 10.40 16.92
C LEU A 130 -14.37 10.98 17.64
N GLN A 131 -15.57 10.75 17.10
CA GLN A 131 -16.82 11.31 17.63
C GLN A 131 -17.38 10.56 18.84
N THR A 132 -17.17 9.25 18.94
CA THR A 132 -17.81 8.40 19.96
C THR A 132 -16.83 7.77 20.92
N GLY A 133 -15.53 7.77 20.61
CA GLY A 133 -14.50 7.03 21.32
C GLY A 133 -14.61 5.51 21.18
N ALA A 134 -15.64 5.01 20.49
CA ALA A 134 -15.78 3.59 20.21
C ALA A 134 -14.61 3.11 19.35
N ARG A 135 -14.21 1.85 19.53
CA ARG A 135 -13.17 1.22 18.71
C ARG A 135 -13.77 0.16 17.81
N ALA A 136 -13.24 0.04 16.59
CA ALA A 136 -13.50 -1.05 15.69
C ALA A 136 -12.19 -1.78 15.42
N GLN A 137 -12.26 -3.11 15.41
CA GLN A 137 -11.15 -3.95 15.04
C GLN A 137 -11.05 -4.01 13.51
N VAL A 138 -9.82 -3.97 12.99
CA VAL A 138 -9.47 -4.34 11.63
C VAL A 138 -9.21 -5.84 11.62
N VAL A 139 -10.00 -6.58 10.87
CA VAL A 139 -9.86 -8.04 10.78
C VAL A 139 -9.20 -8.37 9.44
N PRO A 140 -8.06 -9.11 9.42
CA PRO A 140 -7.41 -9.52 8.19
C PRO A 140 -8.40 -10.19 7.22
N ALA A 141 -8.22 -9.92 5.92
CA ALA A 141 -9.10 -10.38 4.83
C ALA A 141 -10.57 -9.91 4.85
N GLU A 142 -11.04 -9.20 5.89
CA GLU A 142 -12.44 -8.77 5.97
C GLU A 142 -12.65 -7.35 5.45
N LEU A 143 -13.74 -7.16 4.71
CA LEU A 143 -14.23 -5.82 4.38
C LEU A 143 -14.93 -5.22 5.59
N ARG A 144 -14.77 -3.92 5.79
CA ARG A 144 -15.42 -3.20 6.90
C ARG A 144 -16.94 -3.40 6.89
N GLU A 145 -17.49 -3.66 8.07
CA GLU A 145 -18.95 -3.74 8.29
C GLU A 145 -19.55 -2.41 8.74
N ARG A 146 -18.71 -1.42 9.03
CA ARG A 146 -19.09 -0.12 9.59
C ARG A 146 -18.80 1.03 8.63
N TYR A 147 -19.54 2.11 8.80
CA TYR A 147 -19.26 3.36 8.11
C TYR A 147 -17.91 3.92 8.56
N VAL A 148 -17.20 4.54 7.63
CA VAL A 148 -15.91 5.19 7.83
C VAL A 148 -15.98 6.58 7.22
N GLU A 149 -15.45 7.55 7.95
CA GLU A 149 -15.32 8.95 7.55
C GLU A 149 -13.83 9.30 7.53
N VAL A 150 -13.36 9.87 6.43
CA VAL A 150 -11.97 10.32 6.24
C VAL A 150 -11.98 11.80 5.90
N GLY A 151 -11.54 12.64 6.85
CA GLY A 151 -11.67 14.09 6.73
C GLY A 151 -13.14 14.51 6.68
N GLN A 152 -13.60 14.98 5.52
CA GLN A 152 -15.02 15.31 5.26
C GLN A 152 -15.72 14.29 4.35
N HIS A 153 -15.01 13.27 3.91
CA HIS A 153 -15.53 12.27 2.99
C HIS A 153 -16.13 11.09 3.75
N ILE A 154 -17.42 10.83 3.52
CA ILE A 154 -18.07 9.61 3.97
C ILE A 154 -17.87 8.54 2.89
N ALA A 155 -17.16 7.47 3.25
CA ALA A 155 -16.90 6.36 2.35
C ALA A 155 -18.20 5.66 1.93
N VAL A 156 -18.15 4.87 0.85
CA VAL A 156 -19.29 4.06 0.39
C VAL A 156 -19.91 3.24 1.52
N SER A 157 -21.20 2.94 1.47
CA SER A 157 -21.79 2.14 2.56
C SER A 157 -21.11 0.76 2.64
N PRO A 158 -20.99 0.17 3.85
CA PRO A 158 -20.36 -1.14 4.05
C PRO A 158 -20.90 -2.22 3.10
N GLY A 159 -22.22 -2.35 3.03
CA GLY A 159 -22.89 -3.31 2.14
C GLY A 159 -22.75 -3.02 0.64
N ALA A 160 -22.24 -1.84 0.25
CA ALA A 160 -21.93 -1.53 -1.14
C ALA A 160 -20.45 -1.78 -1.50
N ALA A 161 -19.56 -1.93 -0.51
CA ALA A 161 -18.12 -2.05 -0.75
C ALA A 161 -17.74 -3.18 -1.73
N PRO A 162 -18.29 -4.41 -1.63
CA PRO A 162 -17.96 -5.49 -2.58
C PRO A 162 -18.24 -5.10 -4.04
N ARG A 163 -19.45 -4.60 -4.31
CA ARG A 163 -19.88 -4.12 -5.64
C ARG A 163 -18.96 -3.02 -6.18
N PHE A 164 -18.44 -2.14 -5.33
CA PHE A 164 -17.56 -1.06 -5.75
C PHE A 164 -16.17 -1.58 -6.10
N LEU A 165 -15.65 -2.57 -5.38
CA LEU A 165 -14.41 -3.26 -5.75
C LEU A 165 -14.55 -3.97 -7.10
N ASP A 166 -15.66 -4.68 -7.32
CA ASP A 166 -15.96 -5.30 -8.62
C ASP A 166 -15.99 -4.26 -9.75
N ARG A 167 -16.63 -3.10 -9.48
CA ARG A 167 -16.73 -2.02 -10.46
C ARG A 167 -15.37 -1.40 -10.80
N ILE A 168 -14.48 -1.25 -9.81
CA ILE A 168 -13.10 -0.76 -9.99
C ILE A 168 -12.32 -1.75 -10.85
N HIS A 169 -12.38 -3.05 -10.50
CA HIS A 169 -11.71 -4.09 -11.26
C HIS A 169 -12.16 -4.10 -12.74
N ALA A 170 -13.48 -4.08 -12.97
CA ALA A 170 -14.05 -4.04 -14.32
C ALA A 170 -13.76 -2.73 -15.09
N ALA A 171 -13.35 -1.66 -14.40
CA ALA A 171 -12.90 -0.42 -15.04
C ALA A 171 -11.39 -0.40 -15.33
N ALA A 172 -10.64 -1.37 -14.84
CA ALA A 172 -9.19 -1.49 -14.98
C ALA A 172 -8.77 -2.64 -15.90
N ALA A 173 -9.65 -3.62 -16.10
CA ALA A 173 -9.57 -4.64 -17.14
C ALA A 173 -9.91 -4.06 -18.52
#